data_AF-A0ABD4YPG2-F1
#
_entry.id   AF-A0ABD4YPG2-F1
#
_cell.length_a   1.000
_cell.length_b   1.000
_cell.length_c   1.000
_cell.angle_alpha   90.00
_cell.angle_beta   90.00
_cell.angle_gamma   90.00
#
_symmetry.space_group_name_H-M   'P 1'
#
loop_
_entity.id
_entity.type
_entity.pdbx_description
1 polymer ?
#
loop_
_entity_poly.entity_id
_entity_poly.type
_entity_poly.pdbx_seq_one_letter_code
_entity_poly.pdbx_strand_id
1 'polypeptide(L)' 'MRTYKGSIKTDVQGSEVEFEFEVEDNATQAEIEYEAKQAAFEHVEWNYAEVKGA' A
#
# COMPACT_ATOMS: atom_id res chain seq x y z
N MET A 1 -6.02 12.10 -15.34
CA MET A 1 -5.71 11.49 -14.03
C MET A 1 -6.95 10.83 -13.48
N ARG A 2 -6.82 9.59 -13.00
CA ARG A 2 -7.87 8.82 -12.33
C ARG A 2 -7.47 8.61 -10.88
N THR A 3 -8.42 8.78 -9.96
CA THR A 3 -8.21 8.54 -8.53
C THR A 3 -8.73 7.16 -8.14
N TYR A 4 -7.96 6.43 -7.36
CA TYR A 4 -8.30 5.12 -6.81
C TYR A 4 -8.28 5.16 -5.29
N LYS A 5 -9.18 4.37 -4.68
CA LYS A 5 -9.19 4.14 -3.23
C LYS A 5 -8.49 2.81 -2.93
N GLY A 6 -7.44 2.86 -2.12
CA GLY A 6 -6.73 1.71 -1.60
C GLY A 6 -7.05 1.47 -0.12
N SER A 7 -6.78 0.25 0.35
CA SER A 7 -6.88 -0.08 1.77
C SER A 7 -5.80 -1.08 2.18
N ILE A 8 -5.13 -0.82 3.30
CA ILE A 8 -4.23 -1.75 3.98
C ILE A 8 -5.00 -2.37 5.13
N LYS A 9 -5.01 -3.70 5.22
CA LYS A 9 -5.70 -4.44 6.27
C LYS A 9 -4.83 -5.58 6.75
N THR A 10 -4.63 -5.64 8.06
CA THR A 10 -4.04 -6.82 8.71
C THR A 10 -5.14 -7.79 9.13
N ASP A 11 -4.75 -8.95 9.64
CA ASP A 11 -5.65 -9.92 10.27
C ASP A 11 -6.19 -9.44 11.64
N VAL A 12 -5.70 -8.30 12.14
CA VAL A 12 -6.15 -7.68 13.40
C VAL A 12 -7.26 -6.66 13.12
N GLN A 13 -8.41 -6.84 13.78
CA GLN A 13 -9.54 -5.92 13.66
C GLN A 13 -9.18 -4.52 14.18
N GLY A 14 -9.51 -3.49 13.39
CA GLY A 14 -9.23 -2.09 13.72
C GLY A 14 -7.87 -1.57 13.24
N SER A 15 -7.05 -2.42 12.61
CA SER A 15 -5.79 -2.03 11.95
C SER A 15 -5.96 -1.82 10.45
N GLU A 16 -7.03 -1.12 10.07
CA GLU A 16 -7.35 -0.79 8.67
C GLU A 16 -6.97 0.66 8.38
N VAL A 17 -6.26 0.89 7.27
CA VAL A 17 -5.93 2.23 6.77
C VAL A 17 -6.45 2.35 5.35
N GLU A 18 -7.32 3.34 5.11
CA GLU A 18 -7.76 3.71 3.77
C GLU A 18 -6.93 4.88 3.25
N PHE A 19 -6.64 4.87 1.96
CA PHE A 19 -5.87 5.92 1.30
C PHE A 19 -6.36 6.12 -0.14
N GLU A 20 -5.98 7.25 -0.73
CA GLU A 20 -6.27 7.58 -2.12
C GLU A 20 -4.96 7.79 -2.87
N PHE A 21 -4.94 7.39 -4.13
CA PHE A 21 -3.80 7.61 -5.02
C PHE A 21 -4.28 7.91 -6.43
N GLU A 22 -3.47 8.65 -7.18
CA GLU A 22 -3.79 9.07 -8.54
C GLU A 22 -2.87 8.39 -9.56
N VAL A 23 -3.42 8.07 -10.72
CA VAL A 23 -2.70 7.47 -11.85
C VAL A 23 -3.11 8.13 -13.16
N GLU A 24 -2.31 7.95 -14.21
CA GLU A 24 -2.66 8.42 -15.54
C GLU A 24 -3.92 7.73 -16.11
N ASP A 25 -4.64 8.43 -16.99
CA ASP A 25 -5.91 7.94 -17.56
C ASP A 25 -5.72 6.68 -18.42
N ASN A 26 -4.54 6.53 -19.02
CA ASN A 26 -4.13 5.41 -19.85
C ASN A 26 -3.25 4.39 -19.11
N ALA A 27 -3.04 4.54 -17.79
CA ALA A 27 -2.24 3.61 -17.02
C ALA A 27 -2.76 2.17 -17.14
N THR A 28 -1.84 1.25 -17.40
CA THR A 28 -2.05 -0.19 -17.42
C THR A 28 -2.31 -0.73 -16.02
N GLN A 29 -2.86 -1.95 -15.93
CA GLN A 29 -3.10 -2.58 -14.64
C GLN A 29 -1.81 -2.76 -13.81
N ALA A 30 -0.68 -3.05 -14.45
CA ALA A 30 0.60 -3.21 -13.77
C ALA A 30 1.10 -1.88 -13.17
N GLU A 31 0.93 -0.76 -13.88
CA GLU A 31 1.25 0.57 -13.38
C GLU A 31 0.33 0.96 -12.22
N ILE A 32 -0.97 0.69 -12.33
CA ILE A 32 -1.92 0.92 -11.23
C ILE A 32 -1.52 0.13 -9.99
N GLU A 33 -1.13 -1.15 -10.14
CA GLU A 33 -0.71 -1.98 -9.01
C GLU A 33 0.62 -1.50 -8.40
N TYR A 34 1.54 -1.00 -9.23
CA TYR A 34 2.79 -0.40 -8.76
C TYR A 34 2.51 0.84 -7.90
N GLU A 35 1.73 1.80 -8.40
CA GLU A 35 1.37 3.03 -7.69
C GLU A 35 0.59 2.75 -6.41
N ALA A 36 -0.36 1.81 -6.45
CA ALA A 36 -1.12 1.39 -5.28
C ALA A 36 -0.20 0.87 -4.15
N LYS A 37 0.84 0.10 -4.50
CA LYS A 37 1.82 -0.40 -3.52
C LYS A 37 2.68 0.73 -2.96
N GLN A 38 3.15 1.65 -3.81
CA GLN A 38 3.94 2.80 -3.33
C GLN A 38 3.13 3.66 -2.36
N ALA A 39 1.90 4.02 -2.73
CA ALA A 39 1.00 4.78 -1.87
C ALA A 39 0.69 4.04 -0.55
N ALA A 40 0.54 2.71 -0.59
CA ALA A 40 0.38 1.94 0.63
C ALA A 40 1.61 2.04 1.56
N PHE A 41 2.83 2.03 1.02
CA PHE A 41 4.05 2.13 1.83
C PHE A 41 4.21 3.49 2.53
N GLU A 42 3.59 4.56 2.03
CA GLU A 42 3.57 5.86 2.71
C GLU A 42 2.82 5.82 4.06
N HIS A 43 1.94 4.82 4.23
CA HIS A 43 1.17 4.60 5.45
C HIS A 43 1.73 3.48 6.35
N VAL A 44 2.87 2.88 5.98
CA VAL A 44 3.46 1.76 6.71
C VAL A 44 4.80 2.17 7.31
N GLU A 45 4.90 2.10 8.64
CA GLU A 45 6.19 2.19 9.33
C GLU A 45 6.91 0.83 9.26
N TRP A 46 7.67 0.63 8.18
CA TRP A 46 8.36 -0.63 7.94
C TRP A 46 9.62 -0.77 8.80
N ASN A 47 9.71 -1.85 9.57
CA ASN A 47 10.85 -2.19 10.41
C ASN A 47 11.22 -3.68 10.23
N TYR A 48 12.51 -4.01 10.27
CA TYR A 48 12.99 -5.40 10.25
C TYR A 48 14.19 -5.57 11.19
N ALA A 49 14.34 -6.75 11.78
CA ALA A 49 15.47 -7.10 12.64
C ALA A 49 15.86 -8.58 12.43
N GLU A 50 17.16 -8.87 12.51
CA GLU A 50 17.68 -10.23 12.48
C GLU A 50 17.30 -10.98 13.77
N VAL A 51 16.70 -12.16 13.64
CA VAL A 51 16.44 -13.05 14.78
C VAL A 51 17.67 -13.92 15.00
N LYS A 52 18.49 -13.59 16.01
CA LYS A 52 19.56 -14.48 16.45
C LYS A 52 18.94 -15.69 17.15
N GLY A 53 19.15 -16.88 16.60
CA GLY A 53 18.70 -18.14 17.20
C GLY A 53 19.29 -18.33 18.60
N ALA A 54 18.47 -18.85 19.51
CA ALA A 54 18.86 -19.23 20.87
C ALA A 54 19.76 -20.48 20.88
#